data_AF-A0A369JBG7-F1
#
_entry.id   AF-A0A369JBG7-F1
#
_cell.length_a   1.000
_cell.length_b   1.000
_cell.length_c   1.000
_cell.angle_alpha   90.00
_cell.angle_beta   90.00
_cell.angle_gamma   90.00
#
_symmetry.space_group_name_H-M   'P 1'
#
loop_
_entity.id
_entity.type
_entity.pdbx_description
1 polymer ?
#
loop_
_entity_poly.entity_id
_entity_poly.type
_entity_poly.pdbx_seq_one_letter_code
_entity_poly.pdbx_strand_id
1 'polypeptide(L)'
;MSTSKPSSVPPKNQYHHYIPRFVLRRFQAEGTQVQYKNAKERKTANSRAQRKGIDLENILVYDLPSETLEIRPIATTYGVQNLYRDIKDADIDSLEKKLSVVESEAAGVVNLLHQSNGPRTILLKRTQLLPLYLGSG
;
A
#
# COMPACT_ATOMS: atom_id res chain seq x y z
N MET A 1 -28.23 -6.79 15.91
CA MET A 1 -27.95 -5.77 14.86
C MET A 1 -27.19 -4.64 15.55
N SER A 2 -25.87 -4.60 15.41
CA SER A 2 -25.04 -3.56 16.04
C SER A 2 -24.88 -2.40 15.08
N THR A 3 -25.57 -1.30 15.34
CA THR A 3 -25.41 -0.03 14.63
C THR A 3 -24.17 0.68 15.18
N SER A 4 -23.07 0.68 14.41
CA SER A 4 -21.89 1.48 14.74
C SER A 4 -22.23 2.97 14.64
N LYS A 5 -21.85 3.72 15.67
CA LYS A 5 -22.05 5.16 15.79
C LYS A 5 -21.21 5.87 14.71
N PRO A 6 -21.75 6.82 13.94
CA PRO A 6 -20.95 7.53 12.94
C PRO A 6 -19.82 8.31 13.63
N SER A 7 -18.59 8.09 13.17
CA SER A 7 -17.40 8.83 13.60
C SER A 7 -17.58 10.31 13.25
N SER A 8 -17.58 11.18 14.26
CA SER A 8 -17.68 12.64 14.10
C SER A 8 -16.40 13.32 13.59
N VAL A 9 -15.33 12.54 13.35
CA VAL A 9 -14.10 13.05 12.75
C VAL A 9 -14.26 13.04 11.23
N PRO A 10 -14.12 14.19 10.54
CA PRO A 10 -14.18 14.23 9.09
C PRO A 10 -13.08 13.30 8.51
N PRO A 11 -13.40 12.51 7.46
CA PRO A 11 -12.45 11.55 6.93
C PRO A 11 -11.18 12.26 6.44
N LYS A 12 -10.04 11.93 7.06
CA LYS A 12 -8.76 12.56 6.71
C LYS A 12 -8.42 12.29 5.26
N ASN A 13 -8.08 13.33 4.50
CA ASN A 13 -7.61 13.17 3.12
C ASN A 13 -6.40 12.24 3.08
N GLN A 14 -6.43 11.27 2.17
CA GLN A 14 -5.35 10.33 1.95
C GLN A 14 -5.11 10.10 0.47
N TYR A 15 -3.84 9.87 0.10
CA TYR A 15 -3.47 9.42 -1.23
C TYR A 15 -3.77 7.93 -1.34
N HIS A 16 -4.52 7.56 -2.37
CA HIS A 16 -4.78 6.19 -2.74
C HIS A 16 -4.02 5.88 -4.01
N HIS A 17 -3.29 4.77 -4.03
CA HIS A 17 -2.42 4.41 -5.13
C HIS A 17 -3.14 3.52 -6.12
N TYR A 18 -3.06 3.86 -7.41
CA TYR A 18 -3.52 2.96 -8.47
C TYR A 18 -2.48 1.88 -8.80
N ILE A 19 -1.21 2.11 -8.45
CA ILE A 19 -0.18 1.06 -8.35
C ILE A 19 0.11 0.81 -6.87
N PRO A 20 -0.27 -0.34 -6.29
CA PRO A 20 -0.13 -0.59 -4.86
C PRO A 20 1.29 -0.35 -4.34
N ARG A 21 1.40 0.30 -3.17
CA ARG A 21 2.70 0.70 -2.60
C ARG A 21 3.66 -0.47 -2.37
N PHE A 22 3.15 -1.68 -2.13
CA PHE A 22 4.00 -2.86 -1.96
C PHE A 22 4.71 -3.26 -3.25
N VAL A 23 4.14 -2.94 -4.43
CA VAL A 23 4.79 -3.09 -5.73
C VAL A 23 5.84 -2.01 -5.91
N LEU A 24 5.48 -0.74 -5.67
CA LEU A 24 6.40 0.41 -5.82
C LEU A 24 7.66 0.28 -4.95
N ARG A 25 7.53 -0.24 -3.72
CA ARG A 25 8.66 -0.48 -2.81
C ARG A 25 9.72 -1.44 -3.37
N ARG A 26 9.41 -2.22 -4.40
CA ARG A 26 10.38 -3.11 -5.06
C ARG A 26 11.26 -2.38 -6.07
N PHE A 27 10.88 -1.16 -6.46
CA PHE A 27 11.58 -0.31 -7.42
C PHE A 27 12.19 0.93 -6.75
N GLN A 28 12.42 0.87 -5.43
CA GLN A 28 13.18 1.92 -4.75
C GLN A 28 14.59 1.99 -5.31
N ALA A 29 15.12 3.20 -5.46
CA ALA A 29 16.50 3.39 -5.93
C ALA A 29 17.48 2.71 -4.95
N GLU A 30 18.56 2.14 -5.49
CA GLU A 30 19.61 1.55 -4.66
C GLU A 30 20.13 2.56 -3.62
N GLY A 31 20.38 2.09 -2.40
CA GLY A 31 20.81 2.94 -1.29
C GLY A 31 19.70 3.79 -0.64
N THR A 32 18.48 3.83 -1.19
CA THR A 32 17.34 4.56 -0.58
C THR A 32 16.45 3.67 0.29
N GLN A 33 16.63 2.36 0.23
CA GLN A 33 15.85 1.41 1.03
C GLN A 33 16.25 1.48 2.50
N VAL A 34 15.34 1.95 3.34
CA VAL A 34 15.53 1.91 4.79
C VAL A 34 15.26 0.48 5.27
N GLN A 35 16.32 -0.20 5.69
CA GLN A 35 16.20 -1.51 6.33
C GLN A 35 15.82 -1.34 7.79
N TYR A 36 14.68 -1.92 8.18
CA TYR A 36 14.24 -1.93 9.57
C TYR A 36 14.42 -3.31 10.16
N LYS A 37 14.90 -3.41 11.40
CA LYS A 37 15.08 -4.69 12.09
C LYS A 37 13.75 -5.34 12.43
N ASN A 38 12.71 -4.54 12.67
CA ASN A 38 11.37 -5.01 13.01
C ASN A 38 10.29 -3.97 12.70
N ALA A 39 9.02 -4.40 12.76
CA ALA A 39 7.86 -3.55 12.51
C ALA A 39 7.74 -2.36 13.48
N LYS A 40 8.20 -2.50 14.73
CA LYS A 40 8.15 -1.43 15.74
C LYS A 40 9.10 -0.28 15.39
N GLU A 41 10.31 -0.61 14.95
CA GLU A 41 11.30 0.35 14.48
C GLU A 41 10.78 1.10 13.26
N ARG A 42 10.25 0.37 12.27
CA ARG A 42 9.61 0.96 11.09
C ARG A 42 8.50 1.95 11.47
N LYS A 43 7.59 1.55 12.36
CA LYS A 43 6.48 2.40 12.82
C LYS A 43 6.99 3.67 13.51
N THR A 44 8.04 3.55 14.33
CA THR A 44 8.64 4.68 15.04
C THR A 44 9.33 5.65 14.07
N ALA A 45 10.12 5.13 13.13
CA ALA A 45 10.78 5.92 12.11
C ALA A 45 9.77 6.68 11.24
N ASN A 46 8.75 5.98 10.74
CA ASN A 46 7.68 6.58 9.95
C ASN A 46 6.93 7.67 10.72
N SER A 47 6.63 7.44 12.00
CA SER A 47 5.96 8.45 12.83
C SER A 47 6.82 9.72 13.00
N ARG A 48 8.13 9.55 13.20
CA ARG A 48 9.07 10.69 13.31
C ARG A 48 9.21 11.44 11.98
N ALA A 49 9.34 10.72 10.88
CA ALA A 49 9.46 11.32 9.55
C ALA A 49 8.18 12.08 9.17
N GLN A 50 7.01 11.50 9.43
CA GLN A 50 5.72 12.16 9.21
C GLN A 50 5.58 13.47 9.99
N ARG A 51 6.04 13.53 11.25
CA ARG A 51 6.06 14.79 12.03
C ARG A 51 6.96 15.87 11.43
N LYS A 52 7.97 15.47 10.66
CA LYS A 52 8.90 16.37 9.96
C LYS A 52 8.50 16.63 8.50
N GLY A 53 7.41 16.05 8.02
CA GLY A 53 7.01 16.13 6.61
C GLY A 53 7.97 15.41 5.64
N ILE A 54 8.78 14.47 6.15
CA ILE A 54 9.76 13.71 5.35
C ILE A 54 9.12 12.39 4.91
N ASP A 55 9.22 12.06 3.62
CA ASP A 55 8.96 10.71 3.13
C ASP A 55 10.25 9.88 3.15
N LEU A 56 10.21 8.73 3.81
CA LEU A 56 11.33 7.80 3.89
C LEU A 56 11.38 6.84 2.71
N GLU A 57 10.29 6.72 1.95
CA GLU A 57 10.19 5.78 0.84
C GLU A 57 10.17 6.55 -0.49
N ASN A 58 11.23 6.41 -1.29
CA ASN A 58 11.32 7.05 -2.61
C ASN A 58 11.47 6.01 -3.74
N ILE A 59 11.05 6.36 -4.94
CA ILE A 59 11.20 5.57 -6.17
C ILE A 59 11.81 6.39 -7.28
N LEU A 60 12.42 5.69 -8.23
CA LEU A 60 12.98 6.28 -9.42
C LEU A 60 11.91 6.27 -10.53
N VAL A 61 11.58 7.43 -11.08
CA VAL A 61 10.51 7.63 -12.05
C VAL A 61 11.11 8.20 -13.32
N TYR A 62 10.85 7.53 -14.44
CA TYR A 62 11.22 8.05 -15.75
C TYR A 62 10.07 8.93 -16.27
N ASP A 63 10.35 10.22 -16.48
CA ASP A 63 9.40 11.16 -17.06
C ASP A 63 9.59 11.18 -18.58
N LEU A 64 8.57 10.71 -19.30
CA LEU A 64 8.62 10.58 -20.76
C LEU A 64 8.79 11.92 -21.49
N PRO A 65 8.08 13.01 -21.12
CA PRO A 65 8.21 14.29 -21.81
C PRO A 65 9.59 14.95 -21.66
N SER A 66 10.21 14.87 -20.47
CA SER A 66 11.53 15.44 -20.22
C SER A 66 12.68 14.48 -20.52
N GLU A 67 12.39 13.19 -20.72
CA GLU A 67 13.37 12.10 -20.82
C GLU A 67 14.31 12.03 -19.61
N THR A 68 13.83 12.45 -18.42
CA THR A 68 14.63 12.46 -17.19
C THR A 68 14.23 11.37 -16.22
N LEU A 69 15.18 11.01 -15.36
CA LEU A 69 15.00 10.04 -14.30
C LEU A 69 15.05 10.75 -12.95
N GLU A 70 13.95 10.74 -12.21
CA GLU A 70 13.77 11.53 -10.99
C GLU A 70 13.47 10.67 -9.77
N ILE A 71 13.98 11.07 -8.62
CA ILE A 71 13.63 10.46 -7.34
C ILE A 71 12.38 11.16 -6.81
N ARG A 72 11.29 10.40 -6.65
CA ARG A 72 10.01 10.92 -6.14
C ARG A 72 9.49 10.11 -4.94
N PRO A 73 8.76 10.74 -4.01
CA PRO A 73 8.20 10.06 -2.84
C PRO A 73 7.13 9.04 -3.24
N ILE A 74 7.21 7.82 -2.71
CA ILE A 74 6.20 6.78 -2.92
C ILE A 74 4.85 7.25 -2.37
N ALA A 75 4.81 8.03 -1.29
CA ALA A 75 3.54 8.40 -0.66
C ALA A 75 2.58 9.16 -1.58
N THR A 76 3.09 9.83 -2.61
CA THR A 76 2.27 10.62 -3.54
C THR A 76 2.42 10.18 -5.00
N THR A 77 3.55 9.58 -5.38
CA THR A 77 3.77 9.10 -6.76
C THR A 77 2.83 7.95 -7.09
N TYR A 78 2.19 8.00 -8.25
CA TYR A 78 1.13 7.06 -8.67
C TYR A 78 -0.07 7.01 -7.70
N GLY A 79 -0.28 8.08 -6.93
CA GLY A 79 -1.40 8.24 -6.02
C GLY A 79 -2.32 9.39 -6.40
N VAL A 80 -3.61 9.23 -6.13
CA VAL A 80 -4.63 10.27 -6.27
C VAL A 80 -5.32 10.45 -4.91
N GLN A 81 -5.46 11.69 -4.46
CA GLN A 81 -6.16 11.96 -3.20
C GLN A 81 -7.60 11.48 -3.30
N ASN A 82 -8.04 10.69 -2.32
CA ASN A 82 -9.43 10.27 -2.20
C ASN A 82 -9.99 9.52 -3.43
N LEU A 83 -9.13 8.85 -4.22
CA LEU A 83 -9.49 8.13 -5.45
C LEU A 83 -10.73 7.23 -5.31
N TYR A 84 -10.86 6.55 -4.17
CA TYR A 84 -11.92 5.58 -3.94
C TYR A 84 -13.11 6.13 -3.13
N ARG A 85 -13.14 7.43 -2.85
CA ARG A 85 -14.27 8.01 -2.11
C ARG A 85 -15.49 8.12 -3.00
N ASP A 86 -16.58 7.51 -2.54
CA ASP A 86 -17.89 7.69 -3.14
C ASP A 86 -18.79 8.48 -2.20
N ILE A 87 -19.04 9.75 -2.55
CA ILE A 87 -19.92 10.62 -1.77
C ILE A 87 -21.40 10.19 -1.78
N LYS A 88 -21.77 9.25 -2.67
CA LYS A 88 -23.13 8.71 -2.78
C LYS A 88 -23.30 7.42 -1.97
N ASP A 89 -22.21 6.77 -1.54
CA ASP A 89 -22.28 5.61 -0.66
C ASP A 89 -22.55 6.08 0.78
N ALA A 90 -23.30 5.26 1.55
CA ALA A 90 -23.51 5.49 2.97
C ALA A 90 -22.20 5.43 3.77
N ASP A 91 -21.25 4.63 3.28
CA ASP A 91 -19.88 4.57 3.77
C ASP A 91 -18.93 5.06 2.68
N ILE A 92 -18.54 6.33 2.77
CA ILE A 92 -17.75 7.04 1.75
C ILE A 92 -16.44 6.30 1.41
N ASP A 93 -15.85 5.59 2.39
CA ASP A 93 -14.61 4.83 2.24
C ASP A 93 -14.84 3.31 2.09
N SER A 94 -16.06 2.87 1.73
CA SER A 94 -16.45 1.46 1.54
C SER A 94 -15.53 0.72 0.55
N LEU A 95 -15.22 1.37 -0.57
CA LEU A 95 -14.34 0.79 -1.59
C LEU A 95 -12.89 0.67 -1.09
N GLU A 96 -12.39 1.71 -0.42
CA GLU A 96 -11.05 1.68 0.19
C GLU A 96 -10.90 0.52 1.19
N LYS A 97 -11.91 0.31 2.05
CA LYS A 97 -11.89 -0.80 3.01
C LYS A 97 -11.77 -2.15 2.32
N LYS A 98 -12.58 -2.40 1.28
CA LYS A 98 -12.55 -3.66 0.51
C LYS A 98 -11.21 -3.85 -0.21
N LEU A 99 -10.70 -2.80 -0.86
CA LEU A 99 -9.43 -2.85 -1.57
C LEU A 99 -8.24 -3.06 -0.63
N SER A 100 -8.26 -2.47 0.57
CA SER A 100 -7.19 -2.65 1.56
C SER A 100 -6.98 -4.10 1.97
N VAL A 101 -8.06 -4.90 2.01
CA VAL A 101 -8.00 -6.34 2.30
C VAL A 101 -7.31 -7.08 1.15
N VAL A 102 -7.77 -6.86 -0.08
CA VAL A 102 -7.20 -7.49 -1.28
C VAL A 102 -5.73 -7.12 -1.45
N GLU A 103 -5.35 -5.85 -1.23
CA GLU A 103 -3.96 -5.40 -1.31
C GLU A 103 -3.08 -6.10 -0.27
N SER A 104 -3.56 -6.24 0.97
CA SER A 104 -2.82 -6.91 2.04
C SER A 104 -2.57 -8.38 1.71
N GLU A 105 -3.57 -9.07 1.18
CA GLU A 105 -3.48 -10.47 0.77
C GLU A 105 -2.55 -10.66 -0.42
N ALA A 106 -2.70 -9.84 -1.46
CA ALA A 106 -1.84 -9.85 -2.63
C ALA A 106 -0.37 -9.58 -2.26
N ALA A 107 -0.12 -8.62 -1.36
CA ALA A 107 1.21 -8.35 -0.84
C ALA A 107 1.80 -9.58 -0.12
N GLY A 108 0.98 -10.29 0.66
CA GLY A 108 1.37 -11.53 1.33
C GLY A 108 1.80 -12.61 0.34
N VAL A 109 1.01 -12.86 -0.69
CA VAL A 109 1.34 -13.83 -1.76
C VAL A 109 2.63 -13.44 -2.46
N VAL A 110 2.75 -12.19 -2.93
CA VAL A 110 3.94 -11.72 -3.64
C VAL A 110 5.19 -11.82 -2.76
N ASN A 111 5.10 -11.48 -1.48
CA ASN A 111 6.22 -11.66 -0.54
C ASN A 111 6.63 -13.13 -0.39
N LEU A 112 5.67 -14.04 -0.30
CA LEU A 112 5.95 -15.48 -0.27
C LEU A 112 6.66 -15.95 -1.55
N LEU A 113 6.22 -15.49 -2.74
CA LEU A 113 6.87 -15.81 -4.01
C LEU A 113 8.33 -15.34 -4.06
N HIS A 114 8.62 -14.15 -3.53
CA HIS A 114 9.99 -13.62 -3.52
C HIS A 114 10.89 -14.24 -2.46
N GLN A 115 10.34 -14.67 -1.32
CA GLN A 115 11.11 -15.31 -0.26
C GLN A 115 11.48 -16.76 -0.58
N SER A 116 10.75 -17.42 -1.48
CA SER A 116 10.98 -18.84 -1.76
C SER A 116 12.30 -19.13 -2.47
N ASN A 117 12.97 -18.12 -3.08
CA ASN A 117 14.30 -18.17 -3.72
C ASN A 117 14.62 -19.50 -4.47
N GLY A 118 13.59 -20.15 -5.02
CA GLY A 118 13.59 -21.52 -5.54
C GLY A 118 12.16 -22.06 -5.65
N PRO A 119 12.01 -23.34 -6.04
CA PRO A 119 11.82 -23.83 -7.41
C PRO A 119 10.76 -23.08 -8.25
N ARG A 120 10.68 -23.33 -9.57
CA ARG A 120 9.73 -22.73 -10.53
C ARG A 120 8.23 -22.88 -10.17
N THR A 121 7.90 -23.64 -9.13
CA THR A 121 6.53 -23.96 -8.73
C THR A 121 6.37 -23.83 -7.23
N ILE A 122 5.40 -23.02 -6.80
CA ILE A 122 5.06 -22.81 -5.39
C ILE A 122 3.67 -23.40 -5.15
N LEU A 123 3.57 -24.35 -4.21
CA LEU A 123 2.31 -24.96 -3.85
C LEU A 123 1.61 -24.11 -2.78
N LEU A 124 0.53 -23.45 -3.18
CA LEU A 124 -0.34 -22.71 -2.24
C LEU A 124 -1.48 -23.62 -1.80
N LYS A 125 -1.70 -23.74 -0.49
CA LYS A 125 -2.89 -24.43 0.03
C LYS A 125 -4.14 -23.64 -0.35
N ARG A 126 -5.26 -24.34 -0.57
CA ARG A 126 -6.56 -23.69 -0.85
C ARG A 126 -6.97 -22.68 0.23
N THR A 127 -6.58 -22.92 1.48
CA THR A 127 -6.78 -21.98 2.60
C THR A 127 -5.98 -20.68 2.48
N GLN A 128 -4.86 -20.68 1.76
CA GLN A 128 -4.07 -19.48 1.47
C GLN A 128 -4.61 -18.70 0.25
N LEU A 129 -5.43 -19.33 -0.60
CA LEU A 129 -6.08 -18.73 -1.76
C LEU A 129 -7.52 -18.29 -1.47
N LEU A 130 -8.17 -18.88 -0.47
CA LEU A 130 -9.54 -18.59 -0.05
C LEU A 130 -9.83 -17.10 0.16
N PRO A 131 -8.92 -16.30 0.75
CA PRO A 131 -9.14 -14.86 0.92
C PRO A 131 -9.30 -14.10 -0.42
N LEU A 132 -8.63 -14.56 -1.49
CA LEU A 132 -8.71 -13.96 -2.84
C LEU A 132 -10.00 -14.31 -3.59
N TYR A 133 -10.67 -15.42 -3.23
CA TYR A 133 -11.92 -15.88 -3.87
C TYR A 133 -13.17 -15.39 -3.16
N LEU A 134 -13.05 -15.09 -1.88
CA LEU A 134 -14.15 -14.65 -1.03
C LEU A 134 -13.82 -13.24 -0.57
N GLY A 135 -13.90 -12.28 -1.50
CA GLY A 135 -13.98 -10.86 -1.13
C GLY A 135 -14.97 -10.75 0.02
N SER A 136 -14.45 -10.29 1.16
CA SER A 136 -15.11 -10.37 2.45
C SER A 136 -16.50 -9.73 2.37
N GLY A 137 -17.53 -10.52 2.67
CA GLY A 137 -18.89 -10.01 2.90
C GLY A 137 -18.97 -9.14 4.14
#